data_AF-A0A6J7FJA4-F1
#
_entry.id   AF-A0A6J7FJA4-F1
#
_cell.length_a   1.000
_cell.length_b   1.000
_cell.length_c   1.000
_cell.angle_alpha   90.00
_cell.angle_beta   90.00
_cell.angle_gamma   90.00
#
_symmetry.space_group_name_H-M   'P 1'
#
loop_
_entity.id
_entity.type
_entity.pdbx_description
1 polymer ?
#
loop_
_entity_poly.entity_id
_entity_poly.type
_entity_poly.pdbx_seq_one_letter_code
_entity_poly.pdbx_strand_id
1 'polypeptide(L)'
;MPSRFRRLAATLVAVCALFLVASPGAAQAACSIGGSGVSYNRNGEAAVFKNLQPARGMNCASARYVMNRWLRRAWTRTSSHNLPTRFFDGYVTWYCGKTGRTGWRCDEYTTNTAFRFVAYRL
;
A
#
# COMPACT_ATOMS: atom_id res chain seq x y z
N MET A 1 -26.37 -0.51 -59.13
CA MET A 1 -26.27 0.89 -58.64
C MET A 1 -26.74 0.92 -57.18
N PRO A 2 -26.09 1.67 -56.28
CA PRO A 2 -24.98 1.11 -55.50
C PRO A 2 -25.28 0.87 -54.01
N SER A 3 -24.56 -0.14 -53.49
CA SER A 3 -23.90 -0.17 -52.18
C SER A 3 -24.72 0.02 -50.90
N ARG A 4 -25.39 -1.07 -50.48
CA ARG A 4 -25.69 -1.36 -49.05
C ARG A 4 -24.44 -1.45 -48.16
N PHE A 5 -23.25 -1.28 -48.73
CA PHE A 5 -21.94 -1.26 -48.06
C PHE A 5 -21.58 0.09 -47.38
N ARG A 6 -22.40 1.14 -47.52
CA ARG A 6 -22.07 2.47 -46.95
C ARG A 6 -22.43 2.65 -45.47
N ARG A 7 -23.14 1.71 -44.84
CA ARG A 7 -23.56 1.84 -43.42
C ARG A 7 -22.75 1.02 -42.43
N LEU A 8 -21.73 0.28 -42.89
CA LEU A 8 -20.86 -0.53 -42.01
C LEU A 8 -19.49 0.13 -41.72
N ALA A 9 -19.24 1.34 -42.24
CA ALA A 9 -17.99 2.06 -41.98
C ALA A 9 -18.06 3.01 -40.78
N ALA A 10 -19.26 3.30 -40.26
CA ALA A 10 -19.46 4.24 -39.14
C ALA A 10 -19.35 3.59 -37.75
N THR A 11 -19.21 2.27 -37.68
CA THR A 11 -19.08 1.50 -36.43
C THR A 11 -17.67 0.98 -36.21
N LEU A 12 -16.65 1.64 -36.77
CA LEU A 12 -15.25 1.19 -36.71
C LEU A 12 -14.30 2.23 -36.09
N VAL A 13 -14.81 3.34 -35.57
CA VAL A 13 -13.98 4.43 -35.00
C VAL A 13 -14.26 4.67 -33.50
N ALA A 14 -15.29 4.04 -32.91
CA ALA A 14 -15.74 4.35 -31.54
C ALA A 14 -15.20 3.44 -30.43
N VAL A 15 -14.27 2.51 -30.70
CA VAL A 15 -13.81 1.53 -29.68
C VAL A 15 -12.32 1.61 -29.35
N CYS A 16 -11.49 2.34 -30.12
CA CYS A 16 -10.05 2.46 -29.82
C CYS A 16 -9.66 3.70 -29.01
N ALA A 17 -10.60 4.56 -28.62
CA ALA A 17 -10.32 5.79 -27.85
C ALA A 17 -10.28 5.60 -26.31
N LEU A 18 -10.32 4.36 -25.81
CA LEU A 18 -10.27 4.08 -24.36
C LEU A 18 -8.87 3.74 -23.82
N PHE A 19 -7.82 3.80 -24.66
CA PHE A 19 -6.43 3.55 -24.22
C PHE A 19 -5.61 4.83 -23.95
N LEU A 20 -6.27 5.93 -23.61
CA LEU A 20 -5.63 7.13 -23.09
C LEU A 20 -6.05 7.29 -21.63
N VAL A 21 -5.33 6.63 -20.71
CA VAL A 21 -4.75 7.22 -19.48
C VAL A 21 -3.96 6.08 -18.80
N ALA A 22 -2.77 5.78 -19.31
CA ALA A 22 -1.78 5.06 -18.53
C ALA A 22 -0.50 5.87 -18.53
N SER A 23 -0.33 6.66 -17.47
CA SER A 23 0.89 7.28 -16.92
C SER A 23 0.66 8.77 -16.64
N PRO A 24 1.02 9.24 -15.43
CA PRO A 24 2.42 9.25 -15.03
C PRO A 24 2.65 8.45 -13.75
N GLY A 25 3.89 7.98 -13.57
CA GLY A 25 4.39 7.57 -12.27
C GLY A 25 4.13 8.69 -11.27
N ALA A 26 3.05 8.57 -10.51
CA ALA A 26 2.71 9.50 -9.46
C ALA A 26 3.90 9.50 -8.50
N ALA A 27 4.51 10.67 -8.30
CA ALA A 27 5.31 10.91 -7.12
C ALA A 27 4.54 10.32 -5.94
N GLN A 28 5.11 9.31 -5.27
CA GLN A 28 4.39 8.50 -4.29
C GLN A 28 3.94 9.38 -3.13
N ALA A 29 2.70 9.88 -3.25
CA ALA A 29 2.07 10.70 -2.26
C ALA A 29 1.95 9.90 -0.96
N ALA A 30 2.25 10.55 0.16
CA ALA A 30 1.95 9.99 1.46
C ALA A 30 0.44 9.71 1.52
N CYS A 31 0.08 8.47 1.81
CA CYS A 31 -1.28 8.03 1.97
C CYS A 31 -1.76 8.29 3.40
N SER A 32 -3.05 8.63 3.52
CA SER A 32 -3.76 8.56 4.80
C SER A 32 -3.66 7.14 5.38
N ILE A 33 -3.31 7.05 6.66
CA ILE A 33 -3.30 5.77 7.39
C ILE A 33 -4.72 5.40 7.82
N GLY A 34 -5.63 6.37 8.00
CA GLY A 34 -6.95 6.12 8.58
C GLY A 34 -6.88 5.81 10.09
N GLY A 35 -7.86 6.31 10.85
CA GLY A 35 -7.87 6.26 12.31
C GLY A 35 -6.82 7.17 12.95
N SER A 36 -6.63 7.04 14.28
CA SER A 36 -5.80 7.95 15.09
C SER A 36 -4.29 7.89 14.81
N GLY A 37 -3.81 6.88 14.08
CA GLY A 37 -2.37 6.65 13.97
C GLY A 37 -1.81 5.77 15.10
N VAL A 38 -2.54 5.58 16.20
CA VAL A 38 -2.01 4.99 17.44
C VAL A 38 -2.47 3.55 17.63
N SER A 39 -1.62 2.69 18.19
CA SER A 39 -1.98 1.32 18.58
C SER A 39 -1.25 0.90 19.85
N TYR A 40 -1.89 0.10 20.68
CA TYR A 40 -1.34 -0.39 21.96
C TYR A 40 -1.01 -1.87 21.86
N ASN A 41 0.12 -2.30 22.43
CA ASN A 41 0.47 -3.72 22.53
C ASN A 41 -0.12 -4.35 23.80
N ARG A 42 0.18 -5.65 24.04
CA ARG A 42 -0.35 -6.38 25.22
C ARG A 42 0.11 -5.81 26.55
N ASN A 43 1.23 -5.09 26.57
CA ASN A 43 1.79 -4.46 27.77
C ASN A 43 1.30 -3.02 27.95
N GLY A 44 0.38 -2.54 27.11
CA GLY A 44 -0.10 -1.16 27.15
C GLY A 44 0.85 -0.13 26.55
N GLU A 45 1.91 -0.56 25.86
CA GLU A 45 2.85 0.36 25.20
C GLU A 45 2.24 0.89 23.90
N ALA A 46 2.32 2.20 23.69
CA ALA A 46 1.75 2.87 22.52
C ALA A 46 2.78 3.04 21.40
N ALA A 47 2.37 2.71 20.17
CA ALA A 47 3.10 3.04 18.96
C ALA A 47 2.25 3.95 18.07
N VAL A 48 2.87 5.01 17.56
CA VAL A 48 2.29 5.96 16.61
C VAL A 48 2.82 5.64 15.22
N PHE A 49 1.93 5.52 14.24
CA PHE A 49 2.22 5.26 12.83
C PHE A 49 1.79 6.46 12.00
N LYS A 50 2.69 6.99 11.15
CA LYS A 50 2.51 8.20 10.33
C LYS A 50 3.16 8.06 8.95
N ASN A 51 2.84 8.98 8.03
CA ASN A 51 3.50 9.15 6.72
C ASN A 51 3.64 7.84 5.92
N LEU A 52 2.54 7.10 5.75
CA LEU A 52 2.55 5.86 4.97
C LEU A 52 2.78 6.17 3.49
N GLN A 53 3.82 5.58 2.90
CA GLN A 53 4.22 5.79 1.52
C GLN A 53 4.38 4.43 0.83
N PRO A 54 3.51 4.05 -0.09
CA PRO A 54 3.67 2.85 -0.88
C PRO A 54 4.90 2.96 -1.78
N ALA A 55 5.52 1.83 -2.08
CA ALA A 55 6.71 1.74 -2.90
C ALA A 55 6.68 0.47 -3.77
N ARG A 56 7.55 0.43 -4.77
CA ARG A 56 7.73 -0.72 -5.68
C ARG A 56 6.41 -1.31 -6.21
N GLY A 57 5.60 -0.47 -6.84
CA GLY A 57 4.35 -0.91 -7.47
C GLY A 57 3.16 -1.10 -6.51
N MET A 58 3.35 -0.93 -5.19
CA MET A 58 2.23 -0.93 -4.25
C MET A 58 1.38 0.33 -4.42
N ASN A 59 0.07 0.22 -4.19
CA ASN A 59 -0.85 1.36 -4.14
C ASN A 59 -1.22 1.74 -2.69
N CYS A 60 -1.80 2.93 -2.49
CA CYS A 60 -2.20 3.40 -1.16
C CYS A 60 -3.19 2.49 -0.45
N ALA A 61 -4.17 1.94 -1.17
CA ALA A 61 -5.21 1.10 -0.57
C ALA A 61 -4.62 -0.19 0.00
N SER A 62 -3.75 -0.85 -0.76
CA SER A 62 -3.02 -2.05 -0.35
C SER A 62 -2.07 -1.75 0.82
N ALA A 63 -1.27 -0.67 0.74
CA ALA A 63 -0.37 -0.29 1.83
C ALA A 63 -1.15 -0.02 3.12
N ARG A 64 -2.27 0.71 3.03
CA ARG A 64 -3.14 1.01 4.17
C ARG A 64 -3.77 -0.26 4.74
N TYR A 65 -4.21 -1.17 3.89
CA TYR A 65 -4.74 -2.46 4.29
C TYR A 65 -3.70 -3.29 5.06
N VAL A 66 -2.49 -3.43 4.51
CA VAL A 66 -1.41 -4.20 5.13
C VAL A 66 -1.00 -3.59 6.48
N MET A 67 -0.78 -2.27 6.51
CA MET A 67 -0.45 -1.58 7.76
C MET A 67 -1.53 -1.75 8.83
N ASN A 68 -2.78 -1.43 8.50
CA ASN A 68 -3.83 -1.36 9.52
C ASN A 68 -4.33 -2.72 9.97
N ARG A 69 -4.45 -3.68 9.05
CA ARG A 69 -5.03 -4.98 9.38
C ARG A 69 -3.99 -5.95 9.92
N TRP A 70 -2.75 -5.87 9.44
CA TRP A 70 -1.74 -6.89 9.70
C TRP A 70 -0.57 -6.39 10.55
N LEU A 71 0.09 -5.30 10.17
CA LEU A 71 1.21 -4.76 10.96
C LEU A 71 0.73 -4.28 12.35
N ARG A 72 -0.33 -3.47 12.39
CA ARG A 72 -0.90 -3.01 13.67
C ARG A 72 -1.41 -4.17 14.52
N ARG A 73 -2.00 -5.20 13.90
CA ARG A 73 -2.43 -6.41 14.61
C ARG A 73 -1.25 -7.22 15.16
N ALA A 74 -0.13 -7.28 14.43
CA ALA A 74 1.09 -7.89 14.92
C ALA A 74 1.65 -7.11 16.12
N TRP A 75 1.61 -5.77 16.07
CA TRP A 75 1.97 -4.92 17.21
C TRP A 75 1.03 -5.13 18.40
N THR A 76 -0.29 -5.15 18.19
CA THR A 76 -1.24 -5.32 19.32
C THR A 76 -1.11 -6.67 20.02
N ARG A 77 -0.49 -7.65 19.36
CA ARG A 77 -0.25 -9.01 19.89
C ARG A 77 1.12 -9.19 20.53
N THR A 78 2.05 -8.25 20.34
CA THR A 78 3.37 -8.39 20.95
C THR A 78 3.33 -8.02 22.43
N SER A 79 4.24 -8.62 23.19
CA SER A 79 4.59 -8.23 24.57
C SER A 79 5.99 -7.57 24.60
N SER A 80 6.49 -7.12 23.45
CA SER A 80 7.75 -6.42 23.32
C SER A 80 7.54 -4.95 23.02
N HIS A 81 8.46 -4.12 23.52
CA HIS A 81 8.58 -2.71 23.18
C HIS A 81 9.03 -2.47 21.73
N ASN A 82 9.42 -3.51 21.00
CA ASN A 82 9.88 -3.39 19.62
C ASN A 82 8.74 -3.59 18.63
N LEU A 83 8.70 -2.73 17.61
CA LEU A 83 7.80 -2.94 16.48
C LEU A 83 8.13 -4.26 15.78
N PRO A 84 7.12 -4.98 15.25
CA PRO A 84 7.35 -6.24 14.54
C PRO A 84 8.27 -6.03 13.33
N THR A 85 9.37 -6.76 13.30
CA THR A 85 10.28 -6.81 12.14
C THR A 85 9.84 -7.83 11.10
N ARG A 86 8.84 -8.65 11.42
CA ARG A 86 8.25 -9.64 10.52
C ARG A 86 6.79 -9.89 10.86
N PHE A 87 5.93 -10.02 9.86
CA PHE A 87 4.54 -10.45 10.04
C PHE A 87 3.97 -11.11 8.77
N PHE A 88 2.88 -11.86 8.91
CA PHE A 88 2.15 -12.50 7.80
C PHE A 88 0.81 -11.82 7.60
N ASP A 89 0.44 -11.53 6.35
CA ASP A 89 -0.78 -10.80 5.99
C ASP A 89 -1.92 -11.68 5.45
N GLY A 90 -1.77 -13.00 5.53
CA GLY A 90 -2.71 -13.97 4.95
C GLY A 90 -2.29 -14.50 3.58
N TYR A 91 -1.36 -13.82 2.89
CA TYR A 91 -0.87 -14.22 1.57
C TYR A 91 0.65 -14.35 1.56
N VAL A 92 1.34 -13.39 2.16
CA VAL A 92 2.79 -13.23 2.05
C VAL A 92 3.41 -12.80 3.38
N THR A 93 4.71 -13.07 3.52
CA THR A 93 5.48 -12.60 4.68
C THR A 93 6.09 -11.24 4.37
N TRP A 94 5.91 -10.31 5.30
CA TRP A 94 6.50 -8.99 5.29
C TRP A 94 7.71 -8.93 6.21
N TYR A 95 8.77 -8.28 5.76
CA TYR A 95 9.98 -8.01 6.53
C TYR A 95 10.16 -6.51 6.68
N CYS A 96 10.26 -6.05 7.93
CA CYS A 96 10.33 -4.65 8.27
C CYS A 96 11.66 -4.30 8.93
N GLY A 97 12.25 -3.20 8.50
CA GLY A 97 13.47 -2.65 9.06
C GLY A 97 13.38 -1.14 9.24
N LYS A 98 14.19 -0.61 10.15
CA LYS A 98 14.39 0.83 10.28
C LYS A 98 15.21 1.35 9.10
N THR A 99 14.79 2.48 8.55
CA THR A 99 15.55 3.25 7.54
C THR A 99 16.13 4.54 8.10
N GLY A 100 15.84 4.85 9.37
CA GLY A 100 16.32 6.03 10.08
C GLY A 100 15.87 6.01 11.55
N ARG A 101 15.91 7.16 12.23
CA ARG A 101 15.54 7.26 13.66
C ARG A 101 14.11 6.78 13.93
N THR A 102 13.16 7.22 13.10
CA THR A 102 11.73 6.89 13.18
C THR A 102 11.19 6.31 11.87
N GLY A 103 12.00 6.29 10.81
CA GLY A 103 11.61 5.75 9.51
C GLY A 103 11.67 4.22 9.51
N TRP A 104 10.64 3.61 8.93
CA TRP A 104 10.50 2.17 8.74
C TRP A 104 10.15 1.87 7.29
N ARG A 105 10.58 0.70 6.84
CA ARG A 105 10.23 0.13 5.55
C ARG A 105 9.88 -1.32 5.77
N CYS A 106 8.78 -1.76 5.15
CA CYS A 106 8.41 -3.16 5.06
C CYS A 106 8.43 -3.59 3.60
N ASP A 107 9.13 -4.69 3.33
CA ASP A 107 9.22 -5.32 2.02
C ASP A 107 8.51 -6.67 2.07
N GLU A 108 7.76 -6.94 1.02
CA GLU A 108 7.20 -8.25 0.80
C GLU A 108 8.28 -9.22 0.34
N TYR A 109 8.29 -10.44 0.88
CA TYR A 109 9.27 -11.46 0.52
C TYR A 109 9.24 -11.85 -0.96
N THR A 110 8.05 -11.87 -1.58
CA THR A 110 7.82 -12.59 -2.85
C THR A 110 7.57 -11.72 -4.07
N THR A 111 6.76 -10.66 -3.99
CA THR A 111 6.27 -9.95 -5.20
C THR A 111 6.87 -8.56 -5.41
N ASN A 112 8.03 -8.29 -4.81
CA ASN A 112 8.74 -7.01 -4.95
C ASN A 112 7.96 -5.77 -4.47
N THR A 113 6.82 -5.91 -3.75
CA THR A 113 6.11 -4.75 -3.21
C THR A 113 6.70 -4.26 -1.89
N ALA A 114 6.52 -2.97 -1.59
CA ALA A 114 7.01 -2.39 -0.35
C ALA A 114 6.14 -1.21 0.12
N PHE A 115 6.23 -0.86 1.39
CA PHE A 115 5.75 0.43 1.89
C PHE A 115 6.70 0.97 2.97
N ARG A 116 6.72 2.29 3.08
CA ARG A 116 7.49 3.05 4.07
C ARG A 116 6.55 3.80 4.98
N PHE A 117 6.98 4.06 6.20
CA PHE A 117 6.22 4.84 7.16
C PHE A 117 7.12 5.37 8.25
N VAL A 118 6.59 6.31 9.03
CA VAL A 118 7.19 6.76 10.28
C VAL A 118 6.51 6.03 11.42
N ALA A 119 7.30 5.50 12.35
CA ALA A 119 6.79 5.03 13.62
C ALA A 119 7.70 5.34 14.80
N TYR A 120 7.07 5.72 15.90
CA TYR A 120 7.71 6.01 17.17
C TYR A 120 6.78 5.62 18.32
N ARG A 121 7.37 5.40 19.49
CA ARG A 121 6.64 5.00 20.70
C ARG A 121 6.37 6.23 21.56
N LEU A 122 5.28 6.22 22.32
CA LEU A 122 4.99 7.22 23.35
C LEU A 122 5.46 6.72 24.71
#